data_AF-A0A955WSK1-F1
#
_entry.id   AF-A0A955WSK1-F1
#
_cell.length_a   1.000
_cell.length_b   1.000
_cell.length_c   1.000
_cell.angle_alpha   90.00
_cell.angle_beta   90.00
_cell.angle_gamma   90.00
#
_symmetry.space_group_name_H-M   'P 1'
#
loop_
_entity.id
_entity.type
_entity.pdbx_description
1 polymer ?
#
loop_
_entity_poly.entity_id
_entity_poly.type
_entity_poly.pdbx_seq_one_letter_code
_entity_poly.pdbx_strand_id
1 'polypeptide(L)' 'MIIAKLEWALKAGGSERQLADVAAVWAERAEDLDQAYIERWVAALGLQAMWARVQR' A
#
# COMPACT_ATOMS: atom_id res chain seq x y z
N MET A 1 7.95 -4.58 2.09
CA MET A 1 7.35 -3.87 3.25
C MET A 1 5.97 -3.27 2.93
N ILE A 2 5.77 -2.66 1.76
CA ILE A 2 4.48 -2.05 1.35
C ILE A 2 3.30 -3.04 1.44
N ILE A 3 3.38 -4.19 0.79
CA ILE A 3 2.29 -5.19 0.77
C ILE A 3 1.88 -5.63 2.18
N ALA A 4 2.86 -5.96 3.04
CA ALA A 4 2.59 -6.36 4.42
C ALA A 4 1.89 -5.26 5.24
N LYS A 5 2.24 -3.98 5.02
CA LYS A 5 1.58 -2.84 5.69
C LYS A 5 0.14 -2.66 5.20
N LEU A 6 -0.12 -2.84 3.90
CA LEU A 6 -1.47 -2.78 3.33
C LEU A 6 -2.36 -3.94 3.83
N GLU A 7 -1.81 -5.15 3.90
CA GLU A 7 -2.51 -6.29 4.50
C GLU A 7 -2.85 -6.06 5.96
N TRP A 8 -1.90 -5.52 6.74
CA TRP A 8 -2.14 -5.18 8.13
C TRP A 8 -3.18 -4.08 8.28
N ALA A 9 -3.13 -3.05 7.43
CA ALA A 9 -4.14 -1.99 7.43
C ALA A 9 -5.52 -2.57 7.17
N LEU A 10 -5.69 -3.48 6.20
CA LEU A 10 -6.94 -4.18 5.95
C LEU A 10 -7.40 -5.02 7.15
N LYS A 11 -6.51 -5.88 7.68
CA LYS A 11 -6.81 -6.78 8.81
C LYS A 11 -7.14 -6.03 10.10
N ALA A 12 -6.54 -4.87 10.31
CA ALA A 12 -6.75 -4.02 11.48
C ALA A 12 -7.91 -3.01 11.32
N GLY A 13 -8.79 -3.19 10.33
CA GLY A 13 -9.97 -2.33 10.14
C GLY A 13 -9.67 -0.95 9.54
N GLY A 14 -8.59 -0.82 8.75
CA GLY A 14 -8.21 0.41 8.06
C GLY A 14 -7.23 1.29 8.84
N SER A 15 -6.22 0.70 9.50
CA SER A 15 -5.25 1.45 10.32
C SER A 15 -4.60 2.62 9.56
N GLU A 16 -5.06 3.84 9.88
CA GLU A 16 -4.60 5.09 9.25
C GLU A 16 -3.08 5.28 9.35
N ARG A 17 -2.49 4.89 10.49
CA ARG A 17 -1.04 5.01 10.69
C ARG A 17 -0.24 4.15 9.70
N GLN A 18 -0.67 2.92 9.45
CA GLN A 18 0.03 2.05 8.49
C GLN A 18 -0.14 2.56 7.06
N LEU A 19 -1.31 3.10 6.72
CA LEU A 19 -1.55 3.71 5.41
C LEU A 19 -0.71 4.97 5.22
N ALA A 20 -0.61 5.82 6.25
CA ALA A 20 0.23 7.03 6.24
C ALA A 20 1.71 6.70 6.05
N ASP A 21 2.23 5.66 6.72
CA ASP A 21 3.61 5.21 6.52
C ASP A 21 3.87 4.78 5.08
N VAL A 22 2.92 4.04 4.47
CA VAL A 22 3.05 3.62 3.06
C VAL A 22 2.93 4.82 2.13
N ALA A 23 2.04 5.77 2.42
CA ALA A 23 1.86 6.99 1.64
C ALA A 23 3.13 7.87 1.65
N ALA A 24 3.80 8.02 2.79
CA ALA A 24 5.07 8.74 2.88
C ALA A 24 6.15 8.08 2.01
N VAL A 25 6.30 6.76 2.09
CA VAL A 25 7.27 6.02 1.26
C VAL A 25 6.92 6.12 -0.22
N TRP A 26 5.63 6.06 -0.57
CA TRP A 26 5.16 6.21 -1.94
C TRP A 26 5.47 7.60 -2.48
N ALA A 27 5.14 8.66 -1.73
CA ALA A 27 5.38 10.04 -2.14
C ALA A 27 6.86 10.35 -2.40
N GLU A 28 7.76 9.78 -1.60
CA GLU A 28 9.20 10.04 -1.73
C GLU A 28 9.88 9.16 -2.78
N ARG A 29 9.42 7.91 -2.97
CA ARG A 29 10.19 6.88 -3.68
C ARG A 29 9.38 6.10 -4.73
N ALA A 30 8.21 6.60 -5.15
CA ALA A 30 7.37 5.90 -6.14
C ALA A 30 8.11 5.48 -7.42
N GLU A 31 9.07 6.28 -7.87
CA GLU A 31 9.88 6.02 -9.07
C GLU A 31 10.93 4.91 -8.89
N ASP A 32 11.42 4.71 -7.66
CA ASP A 32 12.38 3.66 -7.30
C ASP A 32 11.69 2.33 -6.94
N LEU A 33 10.36 2.35 -6.78
CA LEU A 33 9.58 1.17 -6.41
C LEU A 33 9.19 0.37 -7.65
N ASP A 34 9.27 -0.96 -7.54
CA ASP A 34 8.72 -1.86 -8.55
C ASP A 34 7.19 -1.82 -8.49
N GLN A 35 6.61 -0.90 -9.26
CA GLN A 35 5.16 -0.68 -9.32
C GLN A 35 4.43 -1.92 -9.85
N ALA A 36 5.00 -2.61 -10.84
CA ALA A 36 4.41 -3.83 -11.40
C ALA A 36 4.34 -4.96 -10.36
N TYR A 37 5.36 -5.10 -9.51
CA TYR A 37 5.34 -6.03 -8.38
C TYR A 37 4.23 -5.65 -7.39
N ILE A 38 4.12 -4.37 -7.04
CA ILE A 38 3.12 -3.90 -6.08
C ILE A 38 1.71 -4.13 -6.62
N GLU A 39 1.42 -3.70 -7.85
CA GLU A 39 0.11 -3.86 -8.48
C GLU A 39 -0.32 -5.33 -8.58
N ARG A 40 0.59 -6.22 -8.97
CA ARG A 40 0.32 -7.66 -9.04
C ARG A 40 -0.16 -8.20 -7.69
N TRP A 41 0.53 -7.85 -6.60
CA TRP A 41 0.19 -8.33 -5.27
C TRP A 41 -1.02 -7.62 -4.67
N VAL A 42 -1.20 -6.32 -4.95
CA VAL A 42 -2.40 -5.58 -4.58
C VAL A 42 -3.63 -6.24 -5.18
N ALA A 43 -3.58 -6.64 -6.46
CA ALA A 43 -4.67 -7.37 -7.10
C ALA A 43 -4.86 -8.77 -6.51
N ALA A 44 -3.77 -9.55 -6.37
CA ALA A 44 -3.84 -10.92 -5.86
C ALA A 44 -4.37 -11.03 -4.43
N LEU A 45 -4.16 -10.00 -3.60
CA LEU A 45 -4.52 -9.98 -2.18
C LEU A 45 -5.78 -9.15 -1.88
N GLY A 46 -6.43 -8.56 -2.89
CA GLY A 46 -7.65 -7.76 -2.69
C GLY A 46 -7.39 -6.43 -1.98
N LEU A 47 -6.20 -5.83 -2.15
CA LEU A 47 -5.76 -4.63 -1.43
C LEU A 47 -6.04 -3.32 -2.17
N GLN A 48 -6.77 -3.36 -3.29
CA GLN A 48 -6.98 -2.21 -4.19
C GLN A 48 -7.53 -0.98 -3.46
N ALA A 49 -8.48 -1.18 -2.54
CA ALA A 49 -9.09 -0.07 -1.80
C ALA A 49 -8.09 0.66 -0.89
N MET A 50 -7.18 -0.08 -0.25
CA MET A 50 -6.13 0.48 0.61
C MET A 50 -5.05 1.14 -0.24
N TRP A 51 -4.72 0.51 -1.37
CA TRP A 51 -3.73 1.04 -2.31
C TRP A 51 -4.17 2.37 -2.94
N ALA A 52 -5.44 2.48 -3.34
CA ALA A 52 -6.00 3.72 -3.88
C ALA A 52 -5.96 4.89 -2.87
N ARG A 53 -5.97 4.60 -1.55
CA ARG A 53 -5.83 5.62 -0.50
C ARG A 53 -4.40 6.11 -0.32
N VAL A 54 -3.41 5.28 -0.64
CA VAL A 54 -1.99 5.61 -0.59
C VAL A 54 -1.57 6.49 -1.77
N GLN A 55 -2.13 6.22 -2.96
CA GLN A 55 -1.79 6.93 -4.20
C GLN A 55 -2.50 8.29 -4.36
N ARG A 56 -3.27 8.72 -3.36
CA ARG A 56 -4.15 9.89 -3.44
C ARG A 56 -3.49 11.17 -3.00
#